data_AF-A0A3M0W3N3-F1
#
_entry.id   AF-A0A3M0W3N3-F1
#
_cell.length_a   1.000
_cell.length_b   1.000
_cell.length_c   1.000
_cell.angle_alpha   90.00
_cell.angle_beta   90.00
_cell.angle_gamma   90.00
#
_symmetry.space_group_name_H-M   'P 1'
#
loop_
_entity.id
_entity.type
_entity.pdbx_description
1 polymer ?
#
loop_
_entity_poly.entity_id
_entity_poly.type
_entity_poly.pdbx_seq_one_letter_code
_entity_poly.pdbx_strand_id
1 'polypeptide(L)'
;MPSAEFDQAAEATKHLKQKPTDAELLELYSLFKIANGEDISKVQQPGIFDLKGKAKYNAWKKEVDSGITAEQAEKRYIELVETLKSKYGVAEGH
;
A
#
# COMPACT_ATOMS: atom_id res chain seq x y z
N MET A 1 -4.10 -3.88 14.62
CA MET A 1 -3.45 -4.98 13.87
C MET A 1 -4.34 -5.27 12.69
N PRO A 2 -3.79 -5.40 11.48
CA PRO A 2 -4.58 -5.71 10.31
C PRO A 2 -5.17 -7.13 10.38
N SER A 3 -6.19 -7.40 9.58
CA SER A 3 -6.87 -8.70 9.49
C SER A 3 -6.02 -9.74 8.75
N ALA A 4 -6.43 -11.02 8.85
CA ALA A 4 -5.78 -12.11 8.11
C ALA A 4 -5.87 -11.90 6.59
N GLU A 5 -6.98 -11.35 6.10
CA GLU A 5 -7.18 -11.04 4.67
C GLU A 5 -6.17 -9.99 4.18
N PHE A 6 -5.83 -9.01 5.01
CA PHE A 6 -4.80 -8.04 4.69
C PHE A 6 -3.42 -8.68 4.56
N ASP A 7 -3.06 -9.58 5.48
CA ASP A 7 -1.77 -10.29 5.45
C ASP A 7 -1.67 -11.16 4.18
N GLN A 8 -2.75 -11.87 3.83
CA GLN A 8 -2.85 -12.64 2.59
C GLN A 8 -2.78 -11.74 1.35
N ALA A 9 -3.43 -10.59 1.36
CA ALA A 9 -3.34 -9.62 0.27
C ALA A 9 -1.90 -9.11 0.14
N ALA A 10 -1.24 -8.77 1.25
CA ALA A 10 0.12 -8.27 1.27
C ALA A 10 1.12 -9.31 0.75
N GLU A 11 0.95 -10.58 1.14
CA GLU A 11 1.69 -11.69 0.57
C GLU A 11 1.46 -11.80 -0.93
N ALA A 12 0.20 -11.78 -1.37
CA ALA A 12 -0.11 -11.94 -2.78
C ALA A 12 0.45 -10.83 -3.68
N THR A 13 0.64 -9.60 -3.18
CA THR A 13 1.33 -8.54 -3.94
C THR A 13 2.77 -8.90 -4.30
N LYS A 14 3.44 -9.71 -3.47
CA LYS A 14 4.81 -10.19 -3.71
C LYS A 14 4.86 -11.28 -4.79
N HIS A 15 3.73 -11.93 -5.04
CA HIS A 15 3.58 -13.01 -6.02
C HIS A 15 2.96 -12.55 -7.35
N LEU A 16 2.80 -11.24 -7.57
CA LEU A 16 2.34 -10.73 -8.86
C LEU A 16 3.36 -11.07 -9.96
N LYS A 17 2.89 -11.62 -11.09
CA LYS A 17 3.74 -11.99 -12.23
C LYS A 17 4.44 -10.80 -12.88
N GLN A 18 3.84 -9.63 -12.73
CA GLN A 18 4.35 -8.39 -13.26
C GLN A 18 4.38 -7.33 -12.16
N LYS A 19 5.36 -6.43 -12.27
CA LYS A 19 5.51 -5.32 -11.34
C LYS A 19 4.39 -4.30 -11.57
N PRO A 20 3.64 -3.91 -10.52
CA PRO A 20 2.66 -2.82 -10.62
C PRO A 20 3.31 -1.50 -11.03
N THR A 21 2.51 -0.57 -11.53
CA THR A 21 2.97 0.79 -11.82
C THR A 21 3.42 1.51 -10.55
N ASP A 22 4.26 2.54 -10.68
CA ASP A 22 4.68 3.35 -9.53
C ASP A 22 3.48 3.94 -8.77
N ALA A 23 2.40 4.32 -9.47
CA ALA A 23 1.17 4.81 -8.85
C ALA A 23 0.50 3.75 -7.96
N GLU A 24 0.34 2.52 -8.46
CA GLU A 24 -0.23 1.41 -7.70
C GLU A 24 0.67 1.02 -6.52
N LEU A 25 2.00 1.04 -6.70
CA LEU A 25 2.95 0.79 -5.61
C LEU A 25 2.88 1.85 -4.51
N LEU A 26 2.69 3.12 -4.89
CA LEU A 26 2.52 4.22 -3.94
C LEU A 26 1.22 4.09 -3.15
N GLU A 27 0.13 3.67 -3.80
CA GLU A 27 -1.17 3.47 -3.17
C GLU A 27 -1.18 2.25 -2.24
N LEU A 28 -0.59 1.13 -2.68
CA LEU A 28 -0.35 -0.02 -1.80
C LEU A 28 0.48 0.38 -0.58
N TYR A 29 1.52 1.18 -0.77
CA TYR A 29 2.37 1.64 0.33
C TYR A 29 1.59 2.49 1.34
N SER A 30 0.85 3.50 0.88
CA SER A 30 0.09 4.39 1.76
C SER A 30 -0.96 3.63 2.56
N LEU A 31 -1.75 2.79 1.89
CA LEU A 31 -2.80 1.98 2.51
C LEU A 31 -2.20 1.00 3.52
N PHE A 32 -1.10 0.33 3.17
CA PHE A 32 -0.42 -0.60 4.06
C PHE A 32 0.04 0.08 5.36
N LYS A 33 0.64 1.26 5.26
CA LYS A 33 1.11 2.02 6.43
C LYS A 33 -0.03 2.40 7.37
N ILE A 34 -1.15 2.87 6.82
CA ILE A 34 -2.32 3.28 7.63
C ILE A 34 -3.02 2.05 8.25
N ALA A 35 -3.19 0.97 7.49
CA ALA A 35 -3.79 -0.27 7.99
C ALA A 35 -2.99 -0.89 9.15
N ASN A 36 -1.65 -0.77 9.10
CA ASN A 36 -0.78 -1.16 10.20
C ASN A 36 -0.83 -0.22 11.42
N GLY A 37 -1.54 0.91 11.32
CA GLY A 37 -1.59 1.93 12.36
C GLY A 37 -0.28 2.68 12.53
N GLU A 38 0.56 2.74 11.49
CA GLU A 38 1.76 3.58 11.54
C GLU A 38 1.37 5.05 11.55
N ASP A 39 2.08 5.83 12.36
CA ASP A 39 1.84 7.26 12.51
C ASP A 39 2.80 8.04 11.62
N ILE A 40 2.24 8.76 10.65
CA ILE A 40 3.04 9.52 9.68
C ILE A 40 3.83 10.66 10.34
N SER A 41 3.36 11.22 11.45
CA SER A 41 4.04 12.29 12.20
C SER A 41 5.35 11.80 12.83
N LYS A 42 5.44 10.50 13.12
CA LYS A 42 6.66 9.87 13.63
C LYS A 42 7.69 9.56 12.54
N VAL A 43 7.32 9.67 11.26
CA VAL A 43 8.21 9.35 10.15
C VAL A 43 8.88 10.61 9.65
N GLN A 44 10.21 10.57 9.57
CA GLN A 44 10.97 11.69 9.08
C GLN A 44 10.66 11.96 7.60
N GLN A 45 10.39 13.22 7.30
CA GLN A 45 10.15 13.66 5.94
C GLN A 45 11.41 13.40 5.09
N PRO A 46 11.28 12.72 3.95
CA PRO A 46 12.40 12.45 3.05
C PRO A 46 12.96 13.76 2.49
N GLY A 47 14.29 13.81 2.36
CA GLY A 47 14.99 14.98 1.85
C GLY A 47 14.64 15.30 0.39
N ILE A 48 14.90 16.54 -0.04
CA ILE A 48 14.56 17.03 -1.39
C ILE A 48 15.21 16.23 -2.54
N PHE A 49 16.31 15.53 -2.27
CA PHE A 49 17.01 14.68 -3.24
C PHE A 49 16.41 13.26 -3.33
N ASP A 50 15.58 12.85 -2.36
CA ASP A 50 14.94 11.55 -2.33
C ASP A 50 13.53 11.62 -2.94
N LEU A 51 13.46 11.71 -4.27
CA LEU A 51 12.20 11.86 -5.00
C LEU A 51 11.24 10.68 -4.77
N LYS A 52 11.76 9.46 -4.64
CA LYS A 52 10.97 8.25 -4.44
C LYS A 52 10.35 8.18 -3.04
N GLY A 53 11.12 8.42 -1.99
CA GLY A 53 10.57 8.49 -0.63
C GLY A 53 9.63 9.68 -0.50
N LYS A 54 9.93 10.82 -1.13
CA LYS A 54 9.00 11.96 -1.16
C LYS A 54 7.66 11.60 -1.79
N ALA A 55 7.65 10.84 -2.88
CA ALA A 55 6.42 10.34 -3.47
C ALA A 55 5.65 9.42 -2.51
N LYS A 56 6.34 8.46 -1.87
CA LYS A 56 5.73 7.55 -0.87
C LYS A 56 5.15 8.28 0.32
N TYR A 57 5.91 9.22 0.88
CA TYR A 57 5.48 10.05 2.00
C TYR A 57 4.29 10.92 1.61
N ASN A 58 4.29 11.52 0.42
CA ASN A 58 3.17 12.33 -0.06
C ASN A 58 1.90 11.50 -0.29
N ALA A 59 2.02 10.30 -0.88
CA ALA A 59 0.88 9.39 -1.07
C ALA A 59 0.27 9.00 0.28
N TRP A 60 1.11 8.62 1.24
CA TRP A 60 0.66 8.30 2.60
C TRP A 60 0.05 9.50 3.32
N LYS A 61 0.68 10.67 3.23
CA LYS A 61 0.16 11.90 3.83
C LYS A 61 -1.20 12.27 3.25
N LYS A 62 -1.39 12.13 1.94
CA LYS A 62 -2.66 12.42 1.27
C LYS A 62 -3.81 11.57 1.84
N GLU A 63 -3.55 10.28 2.01
CA GLU A 63 -4.53 9.33 2.56
C GLU A 63 -4.87 9.66 4.02
N VAL A 64 -3.85 9.94 4.86
CA VAL A 64 -4.05 10.36 6.25
C VAL A 64 -4.81 11.69 6.35
N ASP A 65 -4.47 12.68 5.52
CA ASP A 65 -5.13 14.00 5.46
C ASP A 65 -6.59 13.89 5.01
N SER A 66 -6.89 12.91 4.17
CA SER A 66 -8.26 12.55 3.78
C SER A 66 -9.07 11.90 4.93
N GLY A 67 -8.45 11.59 6.06
CA GLY A 67 -9.11 11.01 7.23
C GLY A 67 -9.42 9.52 7.13
N ILE A 68 -8.72 8.77 6.27
CA ILE A 68 -8.94 7.33 6.15
C ILE A 68 -8.52 6.60 7.43
N THR A 69 -9.39 5.73 7.95
CA THR A 69 -9.08 4.90 9.12
C THR A 69 -8.28 3.66 8.74
N ALA A 70 -7.67 3.00 9.72
CA ALA A 70 -6.95 1.74 9.50
C ALA A 70 -7.85 0.66 8.86
N GLU A 71 -9.10 0.54 9.30
CA GLU A 71 -10.08 -0.41 8.72
C GLU A 71 -10.45 -0.08 7.28
N GLN A 72 -10.59 1.21 6.95
CA GLN A 72 -10.87 1.62 5.57
C GLN A 72 -9.65 1.40 4.68
N ALA A 73 -8.46 1.73 5.17
CA ALA A 73 -7.20 1.52 4.47
C ALA A 73 -6.98 0.03 4.16
N GLU A 74 -7.28 -0.83 5.13
CA GLU A 74 -7.26 -2.29 4.96
C GLU A 74 -8.19 -2.75 3.84
N LYS A 75 -9.47 -2.36 3.87
CA LYS A 75 -10.45 -2.75 2.83
C LYS A 75 -10.00 -2.31 1.44
N ARG A 76 -9.58 -1.05 1.32
CA ARG A 76 -9.05 -0.49 0.07
C ARG A 76 -7.80 -1.22 -0.40
N TYR A 77 -6.93 -1.61 0.52
CA TYR A 77 -5.73 -2.38 0.20
C TYR A 77 -6.11 -3.73 -0.41
N ILE A 78 -7.03 -4.47 0.22
CA ILE A 78 -7.48 -5.77 -0.26
C ILE A 78 -8.11 -5.63 -1.66
N GLU A 79 -9.02 -4.68 -1.86
CA GLU A 79 -9.65 -4.40 -3.17
C GLU A 79 -8.61 -4.06 -4.26
N LEU A 80 -7.61 -3.24 -3.91
CA LEU A 80 -6.54 -2.87 -4.82
C LEU A 80 -5.70 -4.11 -5.18
N VAL A 81 -5.32 -4.92 -4.20
CA VAL A 81 -4.58 -6.17 -4.45
C VAL A 81 -5.37 -7.07 -5.39
N GLU A 82 -6.66 -7.30 -5.16
CA GLU A 82 -7.48 -8.12 -6.07
C GLU A 82 -7.51 -7.58 -7.50
N THR A 83 -7.61 -6.27 -7.65
CA THR A 83 -7.51 -5.60 -8.96
C THR A 83 -6.16 -5.85 -9.61
N LEU A 84 -5.07 -5.74 -8.84
CA LEU A 84 -3.71 -6.00 -9.32
C LEU A 84 -3.51 -7.47 -9.69
N LYS A 85 -4.06 -8.40 -8.92
CA LYS A 85 -4.06 -9.84 -9.23
C LYS A 85 -4.73 -10.10 -10.57
N SER A 86 -5.89 -9.48 -10.82
CA SER A 86 -6.61 -9.62 -12.08
C SER A 86 -5.83 -9.00 -13.25
N LYS A 87 -5.25 -7.82 -13.04
CA LYS A 87 -4.53 -7.06 -14.07
C LYS A 87 -3.16 -7.65 -14.44
N TYR A 88 -2.39 -8.08 -13.45
CA TYR A 88 -1.01 -8.52 -13.63
C TYR A 88 -0.86 -10.05 -13.60
N GLY A 89 -1.87 -10.76 -13.09
CA GLY A 89 -1.81 -12.17 -12.78
C GLY A 89 -1.02 -12.44 -11.50
N VAL A 90 -1.44 -13.46 -10.75
CA VAL A 90 -0.65 -14.00 -9.63
C VAL A 90 0.12 -15.20 -10.16
N ALA A 91 1.38 -15.31 -9.77
CA ALA A 91 2.11 -16.55 -9.86
C ALA A 91 1.50 -17.50 -8.81
N GLU A 92 0.39 -18.14 -9.17
CA GLU A 92 -0.10 -19.28 -8.41
C GLU A 92 1.00 -20.34 -8.44
N GLY A 93 1.62 -20.55 -7.28
CA GLY A 93 2.42 -21.73 -7.02
C GLY A 93 1.47 -22.91 -6.97
N HIS A 94 1.56 -23.73 -8.01
CA HIS A 94 0.92 -25.03 -8.16
C HIS A 94 1.39 -26.04 -7.11
#